data_AF-A0A9Q3JG33-F1
#
_entry.id   AF-A0A9Q3JG33-F1
#
_cell.length_a   1.000
_cell.length_b   1.000
_cell.length_c   1.000
_cell.angle_alpha   90.00
_cell.angle_beta   90.00
_cell.angle_gamma   90.00
#
_symmetry.space_group_name_H-M   'P 1'
#
loop_
_entity.id
_entity.type
_entity.pdbx_description
1 polymer ?
#
loop_
_entity_poly.entity_id
_entity_poly.type
_entity_poly.pdbx_seq_one_letter_code
_entity_poly.pdbx_strand_id
1 'polypeptide(L)'
;MEGILTLKNYYGLVTDTELPEEIAENAKLEPRRKQRATALLKINCAIRIGNKFYTESKKDPATFWKLAQEFYEPKSIQNQTMYLGKIFSTQLLDNQIKDSMSFILKNMLHLRTLFSGLTISPEDLIDSAIAMWVIINLPKGFKTTMEVWLGKCEVEKKSPSLDDTWEVMRKFLQRDKSNQNPNNQALIASKANSNTKQHHQQKRKTEADYPRCAPGWHNPLTRHDESKCNFLKREAKNQLSPS
;
A
#
# COMPACT_ATOMS: atom_id res chain seq x y z
N MET A 1 21.67 0.43 21.62
CA MET A 1 22.77 0.74 22.56
C MET A 1 22.55 2.10 23.20
N GLU A 2 22.20 3.12 22.41
CA GLU A 2 21.80 4.46 22.85
C GLU A 2 20.79 4.48 24.01
N GLY A 3 19.63 3.82 23.88
CA GLY A 3 18.62 3.81 24.95
C GLY A 3 19.10 3.31 26.33
N ILE A 4 20.03 2.34 26.38
CA ILE A 4 20.58 1.83 27.65
C ILE A 4 21.56 2.84 28.26
N LEU A 5 22.32 3.56 27.42
CA LEU A 5 23.26 4.59 27.86
C LEU A 5 22.52 5.85 28.32
N THR A 6 21.41 6.20 27.67
CA THR A 6 20.52 7.29 28.08
C THR A 6 19.85 6.99 29.42
N LEU A 7 19.30 5.78 29.59
CA LEU A 7 18.67 5.35 30.85
C LEU A 7 19.63 5.29 32.04
N LYS A 8 20.94 5.14 31.79
CA LYS A 8 21.98 5.12 32.83
C LYS A 8 22.74 6.45 32.95
N ASN A 9 22.28 7.51 32.30
CA ASN A 9 22.94 8.81 32.25
C ASN A 9 24.41 8.74 31.82
N TYR A 10 24.78 7.76 30.98
CA TYR A 10 26.13 7.62 30.43
C TYR A 10 26.22 8.10 28.98
N TYR A 11 25.10 8.49 28.37
CA TYR A 11 25.06 8.95 26.98
C TYR A 11 25.98 10.16 26.75
N GLY A 12 25.80 11.25 27.51
CA GLY A 12 26.69 12.41 27.38
C GLY A 12 28.18 12.14 27.66
N LEU A 13 28.50 11.07 28.41
CA LEU A 13 29.87 10.63 28.66
C LEU A 13 30.49 9.88 27.47
N VAL A 14 29.68 9.23 26.64
CA VAL A 14 30.17 8.49 25.46
C VAL A 14 30.11 9.32 24.17
N THR A 15 29.28 10.37 24.16
CA THR A 15 29.10 11.28 23.01
C THR A 15 29.77 12.63 23.19
N ASP A 16 30.55 12.83 24.27
CA ASP A 16 31.14 14.13 24.66
C ASP A 16 30.13 15.29 24.63
N THR A 17 28.87 14.99 24.97
CA THR A 17 27.78 15.98 24.99
C THR A 17 27.58 16.50 26.41
N GLU A 18 27.41 17.81 26.55
CA GLU A 18 27.14 18.44 27.84
C GLU A 18 25.87 17.85 28.47
N LEU A 19 26.00 17.44 29.73
CA LEU A 19 24.89 16.91 30.51
C LEU A 19 24.12 18.06 31.15
N PRO A 20 22.79 17.92 31.33
CA PRO A 20 22.02 18.81 32.19
C PRO A 20 22.69 18.96 33.57
N GLU A 21 22.66 20.15 34.14
CA GLU A 21 23.41 20.56 35.34
C GLU A 21 23.20 19.60 36.53
N GLU A 22 21.96 19.19 36.78
CA GLU A 22 21.55 18.24 37.83
C GLU A 22 22.15 16.83 37.63
N ILE A 23 22.34 16.42 36.38
CA ILE A 23 22.97 15.13 36.03
C ILE A 23 24.50 15.27 36.09
N ALA A 24 25.05 16.44 35.78
CA ALA A 24 26.47 16.74 35.87
C ALA A 24 26.97 16.77 37.33
N GLU A 25 26.16 17.26 38.28
CA GLU A 25 26.47 17.19 39.72
C GLU A 25 26.47 15.75 40.25
N ASN A 26 25.41 14.99 39.97
CA ASN A 26 25.32 13.58 40.34
C ASN A 26 26.43 12.73 39.72
N ALA A 27 26.84 13.08 38.49
CA ALA A 27 27.94 12.43 37.80
C ALA A 27 29.31 12.65 38.45
N LYS A 28 29.55 13.82 39.05
CA LYS A 28 30.80 14.11 39.79
C LYS A 28 30.94 13.24 41.04
N LEU A 29 29.82 12.77 41.59
CA LEU A 29 29.75 11.93 42.78
C LEU A 29 29.98 10.43 42.51
N GLU A 30 30.10 10.00 41.25
CA GLU A 30 30.26 8.58 40.89
C GLU A 30 31.71 8.24 40.48
N PRO A 31 32.58 7.79 41.41
CA PRO A 31 34.01 7.59 41.16
C PRO A 31 34.37 6.49 40.14
N ARG A 32 33.40 5.72 39.64
CA ARG A 32 33.59 4.65 38.65
C ARG A 32 32.76 4.81 37.38
N ARG A 33 32.25 6.01 37.12
CA ARG A 33 31.36 6.30 35.99
C ARG A 33 31.91 5.85 34.65
N LYS A 34 33.16 6.23 34.33
CA LYS A 34 33.85 5.81 33.09
C LYS A 34 33.97 4.29 32.98
N GLN A 35 34.34 3.61 34.05
CA GLN A 35 34.50 2.15 34.07
C GLN A 35 33.17 1.43 33.85
N ARG A 36 32.07 1.93 34.44
CA ARG A 36 30.72 1.39 34.27
C ARG A 36 30.19 1.61 32.86
N ALA A 37 30.37 2.81 32.30
CA ALA A 37 30.01 3.10 30.91
C ALA A 37 30.75 2.16 29.94
N THR A 38 32.06 2.02 30.07
CA THR A 38 32.86 1.11 29.23
C THR A 38 32.44 -0.35 29.40
N ALA A 39 32.13 -0.80 30.62
CA ALA A 39 31.65 -2.16 30.88
C ALA A 39 30.28 -2.42 30.21
N LEU A 40 29.36 -1.47 30.28
CA LEU A 40 28.07 -1.55 29.59
C LEU A 40 28.24 -1.61 28.08
N LEU A 41 29.09 -0.77 27.50
CA LEU A 41 29.40 -0.82 26.07
C LEU A 41 29.94 -2.21 25.67
N LYS A 42 30.87 -2.75 26.46
CA LYS A 42 31.48 -4.06 26.20
C LYS A 42 30.47 -5.21 26.26
N ILE A 43 29.58 -5.23 27.25
CA ILE A 43 28.58 -6.29 27.42
C ILE A 43 27.53 -6.28 26.29
N ASN A 44 27.26 -5.11 25.71
CA ASN A 44 26.31 -4.97 24.60
C ASN A 44 26.92 -5.27 23.22
N CYS A 45 28.21 -5.65 23.16
CA CYS A 45 28.88 -6.08 21.94
C CYS A 45 29.09 -7.60 21.92
N ALA A 46 29.22 -8.19 20.74
CA ALA A 46 29.69 -9.56 20.61
C ALA A 46 31.08 -9.69 21.26
N ILE A 47 31.33 -10.76 22.03
CA ILE A 47 32.49 -10.92 22.93
C ILE A 47 33.83 -10.56 22.24
N ARG A 48 34.07 -11.05 21.02
CA ARG A 48 35.32 -10.77 20.28
C ARG A 48 35.46 -9.29 19.91
N ILE A 49 34.37 -8.66 19.51
CA ILE A 49 34.32 -7.24 19.12
C ILE A 49 34.42 -6.34 20.36
N GLY A 50 33.67 -6.66 21.41
CA GLY A 50 33.73 -5.95 22.68
C GLY A 50 35.11 -5.99 23.32
N ASN A 51 35.82 -7.13 23.27
CA ASN A 51 37.20 -7.23 23.75
C ASN A 51 38.19 -6.41 22.90
N LYS A 52 38.02 -6.42 21.58
CA LYS A 52 38.83 -5.62 20.65
C LYS A 52 38.68 -4.13 20.94
N PHE A 53 37.45 -3.61 20.94
CA PHE A 53 37.19 -2.19 21.21
C PHE A 53 37.61 -1.77 22.62
N TYR A 54 37.43 -2.63 23.62
CA TYR A 54 37.88 -2.36 24.98
C TYR A 54 39.39 -2.13 25.09
N THR A 55 40.15 -2.86 24.27
CA THR A 55 41.61 -2.77 24.22
C THR A 55 42.04 -1.54 23.41
N GLU A 56 41.47 -1.35 22.22
CA GLU A 56 41.78 -0.24 21.31
C GLU A 56 41.39 1.12 21.89
N SER A 57 40.27 1.18 22.61
CA SER A 57 39.82 2.42 23.27
C SER A 57 40.61 2.76 24.52
N LYS A 58 41.55 1.91 24.96
CA LYS A 58 42.26 2.05 26.24
C LYS A 58 41.29 2.23 27.42
N LYS A 59 40.13 1.56 27.36
CA LYS A 59 39.03 1.63 28.33
C LYS A 59 38.31 2.98 28.38
N ASP A 60 38.60 3.90 27.47
CA ASP A 60 37.89 5.15 27.35
C ASP A 60 36.51 4.91 26.70
N PRO A 61 35.41 5.35 27.34
CA PRO A 61 34.05 5.07 26.88
C PRO A 61 33.68 5.85 25.61
N ALA A 62 34.16 7.09 25.42
CA ALA A 62 33.89 7.88 24.22
C ALA A 62 34.61 7.30 22.99
N THR A 63 35.89 6.94 23.16
CA THR A 63 36.67 6.27 22.13
C THR A 63 36.08 4.89 21.79
N PHE A 64 35.59 4.13 22.78
CA PHE A 64 34.91 2.86 22.53
C PHE A 64 33.64 3.07 21.71
N TRP A 65 32.83 4.07 22.08
CA TRP A 65 31.60 4.40 21.39
C TRP A 65 31.85 4.76 19.92
N LYS A 66 32.87 5.58 19.65
CA LYS A 66 33.28 5.91 18.29
C LYS A 66 33.68 4.67 17.48
N LEU A 67 34.51 3.79 18.04
CA LEU A 67 34.88 2.52 17.38
C LEU A 67 33.66 1.62 17.11
N ALA A 68 32.69 1.61 18.03
CA ALA A 68 31.45 0.88 17.85
C ALA A 68 30.60 1.49 16.72
N GLN A 69 30.45 2.82 16.68
CA GLN A 69 29.78 3.52 15.59
C GLN A 69 30.45 3.21 14.26
N GLU A 70 31.76 3.44 14.15
CA GLU A 70 32.55 3.19 12.92
C GLU A 70 32.49 1.73 12.44
N PHE A 71 32.31 0.75 13.34
CA PHE A 71 32.24 -0.65 12.95
C PHE A 71 30.84 -1.11 12.56
N TYR A 72 29.82 -0.60 13.24
CA TYR A 72 28.43 -1.01 13.03
C TYR A 72 27.71 -0.14 12.00
N GLU A 73 28.12 1.10 11.77
CA GLU A 73 27.51 2.03 10.81
C GLU A 73 27.79 1.68 9.34
N PRO A 74 29.02 1.34 8.91
CA PRO A 74 29.21 0.81 7.55
C PRO A 74 28.45 -0.49 7.33
N LYS A 75 28.27 -1.31 8.38
CA LYS A 75 27.44 -2.51 8.31
C LYS A 75 25.96 -2.17 8.24
N SER A 76 25.49 -1.09 8.87
CA SER A 76 24.09 -0.67 8.73
C SER A 76 23.82 -0.19 7.31
N ILE A 77 24.72 0.59 6.70
CA ILE A 77 24.62 1.02 5.29
C ILE A 77 24.69 -0.20 4.36
N GLN A 78 25.68 -1.07 4.52
CA GLN A 78 25.78 -2.30 3.72
C GLN A 78 24.54 -3.20 3.88
N ASN A 79 23.99 -3.29 5.10
CA ASN A 79 22.76 -4.04 5.35
C ASN A 79 21.56 -3.36 4.70
N GLN A 80 21.45 -2.03 4.76
CA GLN A 80 20.40 -1.25 4.08
C GLN A 80 20.47 -1.46 2.57
N THR A 81 21.65 -1.29 1.96
CA THR A 81 21.88 -1.54 0.53
C THR A 81 21.57 -2.99 0.16
N MET A 82 21.95 -3.96 1.00
CA MET A 82 21.63 -5.37 0.77
C MET A 82 20.12 -5.61 0.73
N TYR A 83 19.36 -5.09 1.70
CA TYR A 83 17.91 -5.30 1.74
C TYR A 83 17.18 -4.55 0.62
N LEU A 84 17.58 -3.32 0.30
CA LEU A 84 17.06 -2.59 -0.87
C LEU A 84 17.39 -3.34 -2.17
N GLY A 85 18.61 -3.85 -2.30
CA GLY A 85 19.03 -4.65 -3.45
C GLY A 85 18.20 -5.93 -3.59
N LYS A 86 17.89 -6.63 -2.50
CA LYS A 86 16.99 -7.79 -2.50
C LYS A 86 15.57 -7.41 -2.96
N ILE A 87 15.05 -6.28 -2.50
CA ILE A 87 13.72 -5.79 -2.91
C ILE A 87 13.71 -5.47 -4.40
N PHE A 88 14.61 -4.59 -4.86
CA PHE A 88 14.62 -4.12 -6.25
C PHE A 88 15.09 -5.16 -7.28
N SER A 89 15.65 -6.29 -6.84
CA SER A 89 15.95 -7.44 -7.70
C SER A 89 14.86 -8.51 -7.71
N THR A 90 13.81 -8.37 -6.89
CA THR A 90 12.73 -9.35 -6.82
C THR A 90 11.93 -9.36 -8.12
N GLN A 91 11.77 -10.54 -8.73
CA GLN A 91 10.90 -10.67 -9.91
C GLN A 91 9.43 -10.77 -9.47
N LEU A 92 8.58 -9.94 -10.08
CA LEU A 92 7.13 -9.95 -9.87
C LEU A 92 6.48 -10.74 -11.01
N LEU A 93 6.24 -12.03 -10.78
CA LEU A 93 5.61 -12.94 -11.73
C LEU A 93 4.18 -13.25 -11.31
N ASP A 94 3.25 -13.38 -12.26
CA ASP A 94 1.81 -13.60 -11.99
C ASP A 94 1.56 -14.78 -11.05
N ASN A 95 2.21 -15.91 -11.30
CA ASN A 95 2.03 -17.16 -10.54
C ASN A 95 2.73 -17.17 -9.17
N GLN A 96 3.63 -16.23 -8.90
CA GLN A 96 4.42 -16.15 -7.67
C GLN A 96 4.21 -14.84 -6.90
N ILE A 97 3.26 -14.02 -7.34
CA ILE A 97 3.14 -12.64 -6.86
C ILE A 97 2.94 -12.55 -5.35
N LYS A 98 2.26 -13.53 -4.74
CA LYS A 98 2.07 -13.58 -3.29
C LYS A 98 3.38 -13.83 -2.54
N ASP A 99 4.21 -14.72 -3.06
CA ASP A 99 5.48 -15.07 -2.45
C ASP A 99 6.48 -13.92 -2.62
N SER A 100 6.53 -13.32 -3.82
CA SER A 100 7.35 -12.13 -4.09
C SER A 100 6.96 -10.96 -3.19
N MET A 101 5.66 -10.68 -3.02
CA MET A 101 5.21 -9.62 -2.12
C MET A 101 5.52 -9.92 -0.65
N SER A 102 5.35 -11.17 -0.21
CA SER A 102 5.71 -11.58 1.16
C SER A 102 7.21 -11.42 1.42
N PHE A 103 8.04 -11.74 0.43
CA PHE A 103 9.48 -11.53 0.50
C PHE A 103 9.83 -10.05 0.59
N ILE A 104 9.23 -9.19 -0.25
CA ILE A 104 9.44 -7.74 -0.22
C ILE A 104 9.04 -7.15 1.13
N LEU A 105 7.84 -7.47 1.64
CA LEU A 105 7.35 -7.02 2.95
C LEU A 105 8.29 -7.43 4.09
N LYS A 106 8.82 -8.66 4.06
CA LYS A 106 9.79 -9.13 5.06
C LYS A 106 11.09 -8.34 5.03
N ASN A 107 11.63 -8.08 3.83
CA ASN A 107 12.86 -7.27 3.69
C ASN A 107 12.61 -5.81 4.08
N MET A 108 11.41 -5.28 3.83
CA MET A 108 11.02 -3.94 4.29
C MET A 108 10.98 -3.87 5.81
N LEU A 109 10.42 -4.88 6.49
CA LEU A 109 10.46 -4.95 7.96
C LEU A 109 11.90 -4.91 8.50
N HIS A 110 12.83 -5.64 7.86
CA HIS A 110 14.24 -5.57 8.23
C HIS A 110 14.83 -4.18 7.99
N LEU A 111 14.51 -3.50 6.89
CA LEU A 111 14.93 -2.12 6.64
C LEU A 111 14.40 -1.15 7.70
N ARG A 112 13.12 -1.26 8.07
CA ARG A 112 12.50 -0.42 9.11
C ARG A 112 13.27 -0.53 10.45
N THR A 113 13.71 -1.73 10.83
CA THR A 113 14.57 -1.90 12.03
C THR A 113 15.95 -1.26 11.92
N LEU A 114 16.46 -1.04 10.71
CA LEU A 114 17.74 -0.34 10.50
C LEU A 114 17.57 1.18 10.51
N PHE A 115 16.36 1.68 10.24
CA PHE A 115 16.03 3.10 10.30
C PHE A 115 15.49 3.53 11.68
N SER A 116 15.10 2.58 12.53
CA SER A 116 14.60 2.88 13.88
C SER A 116 15.66 3.63 14.71
N GLY A 117 15.32 4.83 15.17
CA GLY A 117 16.22 5.69 15.97
C GLY A 117 16.89 6.82 15.18
N LEU A 118 16.66 6.94 13.88
CA LEU A 118 17.12 8.10 13.12
C LEU A 118 16.26 9.34 13.43
N THR A 119 16.90 10.49 13.65
CA THR A 119 16.24 11.79 13.90
C THR A 119 15.31 12.20 12.76
N ILE A 120 15.65 11.80 11.54
CA ILE A 120 14.80 11.91 10.35
C ILE A 120 14.64 10.50 9.83
N SER A 121 13.48 9.90 10.03
CA SER A 121 13.20 8.56 9.49
C SER A 121 12.86 8.67 8.01
N PRO A 122 13.67 8.13 7.09
CA PRO A 122 13.32 8.08 5.67
C PRO A 122 12.26 7.00 5.38
N GLU A 123 11.68 6.37 6.40
CA GLU A 123 10.81 5.21 6.30
C GLU A 123 9.62 5.44 5.35
N ASP A 124 8.89 6.54 5.52
CA ASP A 124 7.73 6.85 4.67
C ASP A 124 8.12 7.09 3.20
N LEU A 125 9.27 7.73 2.97
CA LEU A 125 9.79 7.99 1.64
C LEU A 125 10.25 6.69 0.96
N ILE A 126 10.95 5.84 1.69
CA ILE A 126 11.46 4.56 1.20
C ILE A 126 10.30 3.59 0.97
N ASP A 127 9.32 3.54 1.87
CA ASP A 127 8.10 2.74 1.71
C ASP A 127 7.35 3.17 0.44
N SER A 128 7.18 4.47 0.24
CA SER A 128 6.55 5.01 -0.96
C SER A 128 7.32 4.69 -2.24
N ALA A 129 8.65 4.80 -2.21
CA ALA A 129 9.50 4.49 -3.36
C ALA A 129 9.43 2.99 -3.71
N ILE A 130 9.44 2.10 -2.72
CA ILE A 130 9.29 0.66 -2.92
C ILE A 130 7.88 0.35 -3.44
N ALA A 131 6.84 0.97 -2.88
CA ALA A 131 5.46 0.79 -3.34
C ALA A 131 5.31 1.18 -4.82
N MET A 132 5.87 2.32 -5.22
CA MET A 132 5.89 2.76 -6.62
C MET A 132 6.68 1.80 -7.51
N TRP A 133 7.85 1.35 -7.07
CA TRP A 133 8.63 0.38 -7.82
C TRP A 133 7.86 -0.93 -8.03
N VAL A 134 7.16 -1.43 -7.00
CA VAL A 134 6.28 -2.60 -7.11
C VAL A 134 5.23 -2.33 -8.18
N ILE A 135 4.48 -1.24 -8.08
CA ILE A 135 3.41 -0.89 -9.03
C ILE A 135 3.91 -0.88 -10.48
N ILE A 136 5.07 -0.28 -10.74
CA ILE A 136 5.67 -0.18 -12.08
C ILE A 136 6.07 -1.56 -12.62
N ASN A 137 6.57 -2.45 -11.77
CA ASN A 137 7.12 -3.75 -12.17
C ASN A 137 6.10 -4.89 -12.08
N LEU A 138 4.84 -4.60 -11.72
CA LEU A 138 3.81 -5.63 -11.66
C LEU A 138 3.52 -6.24 -13.03
N PRO A 139 3.11 -7.52 -13.08
CA PRO A 139 2.61 -8.13 -14.29
C PRO A 139 1.43 -7.36 -14.89
N LYS A 140 1.27 -7.47 -16.21
CA LYS A 140 0.24 -6.73 -16.97
C LYS A 140 -1.18 -6.96 -16.46
N GLY A 141 -1.48 -8.13 -15.87
CA GLY A 141 -2.79 -8.45 -15.30
C GLY A 141 -3.24 -7.50 -14.18
N PHE A 142 -2.30 -6.82 -13.51
CA PHE A 142 -2.59 -5.91 -12.40
C PHE A 142 -2.69 -4.43 -12.80
N LYS A 143 -2.26 -4.08 -14.02
CA LYS A 143 -2.01 -2.69 -14.43
C LYS A 143 -3.21 -1.77 -14.20
N THR A 144 -4.38 -2.13 -14.71
CA THR A 144 -5.60 -1.32 -14.59
C THR A 144 -6.02 -1.10 -13.13
N THR A 145 -5.92 -2.13 -12.30
CA THR A 145 -6.25 -2.03 -10.86
C THR A 145 -5.31 -1.05 -10.16
N MET A 146 -4.03 -1.06 -10.52
CA MET A 146 -3.03 -0.20 -9.92
C MET A 146 -3.12 1.25 -10.43
N GLU A 147 -3.47 1.46 -11.69
CA GLU A 147 -3.75 2.81 -12.24
C GLU A 147 -4.91 3.48 -11.51
N VAL A 148 -6.00 2.74 -11.25
CA VAL A 148 -7.13 3.24 -10.46
C VAL A 148 -6.70 3.57 -9.03
N TRP A 149 -5.87 2.72 -8.42
CA TRP A 149 -5.32 2.98 -7.09
C TRP A 149 -4.45 4.25 -7.05
N LEU A 150 -3.55 4.42 -8.02
CA LEU A 150 -2.71 5.61 -8.11
C LEU A 150 -3.54 6.89 -8.32
N GLY A 151 -4.58 6.85 -9.16
CA GLY A 151 -5.50 7.97 -9.32
C GLY A 151 -6.23 8.32 -8.01
N LYS A 152 -6.57 7.32 -7.20
CA LYS A 152 -7.14 7.55 -5.86
C LYS A 152 -6.13 8.22 -4.92
N CYS A 153 -4.88 7.75 -4.91
CA CYS A 153 -3.81 8.38 -4.13
C CYS A 153 -3.62 9.86 -4.51
N GLU A 154 -3.67 10.19 -5.80
CA GLU A 154 -3.54 11.56 -6.29
C GLU A 154 -4.68 12.46 -5.80
N VAL A 155 -5.94 12.00 -5.93
CA VAL A 155 -7.12 12.74 -5.45
C VAL A 155 -7.08 12.95 -3.93
N GLU A 156 -6.63 11.93 -3.18
CA GLU A 156 -6.51 11.98 -1.72
C GLU A 156 -5.24 12.70 -1.23
N LYS A 157 -4.37 13.16 -2.14
CA LYS A 157 -3.06 13.76 -1.84
C LYS A 157 -2.22 12.91 -0.89
N LYS A 158 -2.26 11.59 -1.09
CA LYS A 158 -1.55 10.59 -0.28
C LYS A 158 -0.53 9.85 -1.14
N SER A 159 0.66 9.62 -0.61
CA SER A 159 1.64 8.72 -1.23
C SER A 159 1.22 7.26 -1.09
N PRO A 160 1.40 6.42 -2.12
CA PRO A 160 1.14 4.99 -2.00
C PRO A 160 2.09 4.38 -0.96
N SER A 161 1.57 3.48 -0.12
CA SER A 161 2.38 2.69 0.80
C SER A 161 2.45 1.24 0.32
N LEU A 162 3.48 0.50 0.75
CA LEU A 162 3.66 -0.89 0.36
C LEU A 162 2.53 -1.77 0.91
N ASP A 163 2.07 -1.48 2.13
CA ASP A 163 0.97 -2.18 2.79
C ASP A 163 -0.37 -1.96 2.06
N ASP A 164 -0.67 -0.72 1.67
CA ASP A 164 -1.87 -0.40 0.90
C ASP A 164 -1.83 -1.04 -0.50
N THR A 165 -0.69 -0.95 -1.19
CA THR A 165 -0.51 -1.59 -2.50
C THR A 165 -0.74 -3.10 -2.40
N TRP A 166 -0.18 -3.75 -1.37
CA TRP A 166 -0.42 -5.17 -1.14
C TRP A 166 -1.89 -5.48 -0.84
N GLU A 167 -2.58 -4.65 -0.07
CA GLU A 167 -4.01 -4.80 0.22
C GLU A 167 -4.85 -4.79 -1.06
N VAL A 168 -4.58 -3.82 -1.96
CA VAL A 168 -5.26 -3.71 -3.26
C VAL A 168 -5.00 -4.95 -4.10
N MET A 169 -3.74 -5.40 -4.20
CA MET A 169 -3.37 -6.61 -4.93
C MET A 169 -4.06 -7.86 -4.37
N ARG A 170 -4.13 -7.99 -3.05
CA ARG A 170 -4.75 -9.15 -2.39
C ARG A 170 -6.24 -9.22 -2.70
N LYS A 171 -6.94 -8.08 -2.69
CA LYS A 171 -8.36 -7.98 -3.07
C LYS A 171 -8.57 -8.36 -4.53
N PHE A 172 -7.68 -7.95 -5.43
CA PHE A 172 -7.71 -8.36 -6.84
C PHE A 172 -7.58 -9.89 -6.97
N LEU A 173 -6.56 -10.48 -6.35
CA LEU A 173 -6.33 -11.93 -6.37
C LEU A 173 -7.50 -12.75 -5.78
N GLN A 174 -8.18 -12.21 -4.76
CA GLN A 174 -9.37 -12.85 -4.20
C GLN A 174 -10.57 -12.80 -5.15
N ARG A 175 -10.76 -11.69 -5.86
CA ARG A 175 -11.83 -11.54 -6.87
C ARG A 175 -11.63 -12.48 -8.04
N ASP A 176 -10.41 -12.61 -8.55
CA ASP A 176 -10.11 -13.53 -9.65
C ASP A 176 -10.38 -14.99 -9.27
N LYS A 177 -9.97 -15.41 -8.05
CA LYS A 177 -10.31 -16.74 -7.55
C LYS A 177 -11.81 -16.94 -7.36
N SER A 178 -12.52 -15.91 -6.92
CA SER A 178 -13.99 -15.94 -6.80
C SER A 178 -14.66 -16.08 -8.17
N ASN A 179 -14.11 -15.45 -9.22
CA ASN A 179 -14.59 -15.57 -10.59
C ASN A 179 -14.20 -16.92 -11.26
N GLN A 180 -13.17 -17.60 -10.75
CA GLN A 180 -12.72 -18.92 -11.23
C GLN A 180 -13.35 -20.10 -10.47
N ASN A 181 -14.04 -19.87 -9.35
CA ASN A 181 -14.70 -20.95 -8.62
C ASN A 181 -15.86 -21.51 -9.49
N PRO A 182 -15.90 -22.80 -9.85
CA PRO A 182 -16.94 -23.36 -10.72
C PRO A 182 -18.35 -23.18 -10.16
N ASN A 183 -18.52 -23.04 -8.84
CA ASN A 183 -19.81 -22.67 -8.24
C ASN A 183 -20.19 -21.21 -8.49
N ASN A 184 -19.23 -20.30 -8.62
CA ASN A 184 -19.45 -18.92 -9.05
C ASN A 184 -19.46 -18.77 -10.56
N GLN A 185 -18.78 -19.61 -11.34
CA GLN A 185 -19.09 -19.72 -12.77
C GLN A 185 -20.46 -20.35 -12.96
N ALA A 186 -20.94 -21.23 -12.09
CA ALA A 186 -22.32 -21.70 -12.11
C ALA A 186 -23.28 -20.64 -11.58
N LEU A 187 -22.90 -19.76 -10.64
CA LEU A 187 -23.71 -18.63 -10.16
C LEU A 187 -23.68 -17.42 -11.12
N ILE A 188 -22.58 -17.20 -11.83
CA ILE A 188 -22.40 -16.22 -12.91
C ILE A 188 -22.94 -16.80 -14.20
N ALA A 189 -22.97 -18.12 -14.41
CA ALA A 189 -23.68 -18.80 -15.50
C ALA A 189 -25.12 -19.12 -15.14
N SER A 190 -25.58 -18.95 -13.89
CA SER A 190 -27.01 -18.96 -13.53
C SER A 190 -27.54 -17.55 -13.32
N LYS A 191 -26.70 -16.54 -13.03
CA LYS A 191 -26.98 -15.11 -13.26
C LYS A 191 -26.87 -14.74 -14.73
N ALA A 192 -25.92 -15.31 -15.46
CA ALA A 192 -25.90 -15.26 -16.92
C ALA A 192 -27.00 -16.17 -17.45
N ASN A 193 -27.27 -17.40 -17.02
CA ASN A 193 -28.48 -18.11 -17.53
C ASN A 193 -29.83 -17.53 -17.05
N SER A 194 -29.87 -16.66 -16.04
CA SER A 194 -31.04 -15.78 -15.81
C SER A 194 -31.03 -14.50 -16.66
N ASN A 195 -29.89 -14.13 -17.25
CA ASN A 195 -29.73 -13.06 -18.25
C ASN A 195 -29.46 -13.57 -19.71
N THR A 196 -29.42 -14.87 -19.96
CA THR A 196 -29.01 -15.53 -21.23
C THR A 196 -30.02 -16.59 -21.64
N LYS A 197 -31.05 -16.85 -20.83
CA LYS A 197 -32.40 -17.16 -21.33
C LYS A 197 -33.16 -15.90 -21.81
N GLN A 198 -32.46 -14.81 -22.11
CA GLN A 198 -33.03 -13.63 -22.77
C GLN A 198 -32.18 -13.15 -23.96
N HIS A 199 -31.64 -14.06 -24.79
CA HIS A 199 -31.33 -13.69 -26.18
C HIS A 199 -32.36 -14.30 -27.13
N HIS A 200 -33.55 -13.71 -27.11
CA HIS A 200 -34.40 -13.43 -28.28
C HIS A 200 -35.76 -12.90 -27.81
N GLN A 201 -35.76 -11.80 -27.06
CA GLN A 201 -36.84 -10.83 -27.18
C GLN A 201 -36.18 -9.50 -27.48
N GLN A 202 -36.13 -9.17 -28.77
CA GLN A 202 -36.17 -7.77 -29.17
C GLN A 202 -37.14 -7.08 -28.22
N LYS A 203 -36.68 -6.10 -27.44
CA LYS A 203 -37.56 -5.23 -26.66
C LYS A 203 -38.63 -4.74 -27.63
N ARG A 204 -39.81 -5.37 -27.58
CA ARG A 204 -41.04 -4.74 -27.99
C ARG A 204 -41.19 -3.62 -26.98
N LYS A 205 -40.64 -2.44 -27.31
CA LYS A 205 -41.07 -1.17 -26.74
C LYS A 205 -42.59 -1.28 -26.62
N THR A 206 -43.07 -1.35 -25.39
CA THR A 206 -44.49 -1.46 -25.09
C THR A 206 -45.16 -0.16 -25.54
N GLU A 207 -46.46 -0.19 -25.78
CA GLU A 207 -47.23 0.99 -26.26
C GLU A 207 -47.03 2.26 -25.41
N ALA A 208 -46.46 2.15 -24.22
CA ALA A 208 -46.13 3.26 -23.33
C ALA A 208 -44.84 4.02 -23.69
N ASP A 209 -43.91 3.42 -24.46
CA ASP A 209 -42.57 3.98 -24.75
C ASP A 209 -42.50 4.82 -26.04
N TYR A 210 -43.61 4.99 -26.75
CA TYR A 210 -43.68 5.82 -27.96
C TYR A 210 -44.50 7.09 -27.73
N PRO A 211 -44.14 8.21 -28.38
CA PRO A 211 -44.98 9.40 -28.44
C PRO A 211 -46.40 9.00 -28.89
N ARG A 212 -47.45 9.47 -28.22
CA ARG A 212 -48.83 9.18 -28.62
C ARG A 212 -49.28 10.14 -29.73
N CYS A 213 -50.21 9.72 -30.58
CA CYS A 213 -50.91 10.63 -31.49
C CYS A 213 -51.79 11.58 -30.69
N ALA A 214 -51.88 12.83 -31.14
CA ALA A 214 -52.85 13.79 -30.63
C ALA A 214 -54.21 13.58 -31.33
N PRO A 215 -55.34 14.04 -30.75
CA PRO A 215 -56.60 14.14 -31.48
C PRO A 215 -56.41 14.94 -32.78
N GLY A 216 -56.88 14.39 -33.90
CA GLY A 216 -56.82 15.02 -35.22
C GLY A 216 -55.48 15.07 -35.93
N TRP A 217 -54.41 14.56 -35.32
CA TRP A 217 -53.08 14.57 -35.94
C TRP A 217 -52.32 13.26 -35.70
N HIS A 218 -51.84 12.65 -36.79
CA HIS A 218 -51.00 11.47 -36.70
C HIS A 218 -49.57 11.86 -36.33
N ASN A 219 -48.99 11.17 -35.34
CA ASN A 219 -47.59 11.35 -34.99
C ASN A 219 -46.73 10.35 -35.77
N PRO A 220 -45.86 10.81 -36.70
CA PRO A 220 -45.04 9.95 -37.55
C PRO A 220 -44.04 9.07 -36.77
N LEU A 221 -43.79 9.40 -35.50
CA LEU A 221 -42.90 8.64 -34.62
C LEU A 221 -43.60 7.49 -33.88
N THR A 222 -44.89 7.25 -34.15
CA THR A 222 -45.64 6.12 -33.58
C THR A 222 -45.40 4.82 -34.32
N ARG A 223 -45.89 3.69 -33.76
CA ARG A 223 -45.73 2.35 -34.33
C ARG A 223 -46.80 1.91 -35.33
N HIS A 224 -47.83 2.73 -35.55
CA HIS A 224 -48.93 2.39 -36.46
C HIS A 224 -48.92 3.32 -37.67
N ASP A 225 -49.34 2.81 -38.83
CA ASP A 225 -49.55 3.64 -40.02
C ASP A 225 -50.71 4.62 -39.79
N GLU A 226 -50.70 5.76 -40.45
CA GLU A 226 -51.76 6.77 -40.39
C GLU A 226 -53.17 6.18 -40.63
N SER A 227 -53.28 5.25 -41.59
CA SER A 227 -54.53 4.52 -41.92
C SER A 227 -55.07 3.64 -40.79
N LYS A 228 -54.24 3.33 -39.79
CA LYS A 228 -54.57 2.53 -38.61
C LYS A 228 -54.66 3.37 -37.33
N CYS A 229 -54.55 4.70 -37.42
CA CYS A 229 -54.62 5.61 -36.29
C CYS A 229 -56.04 5.72 -35.72
N ASN A 230 -56.21 5.31 -34.45
CA ASN A 230 -57.51 5.38 -33.77
C ASN A 230 -57.98 6.82 -33.50
N PHE A 231 -57.06 7.79 -33.38
CA PHE A 231 -57.41 9.20 -33.19
C PHE A 231 -58.00 9.82 -34.46
N LEU A 232 -57.43 9.53 -35.64
CA LEU A 232 -57.99 9.97 -36.93
C LEU A 232 -59.32 9.28 -37.24
N LYS A 233 -59.44 7.97 -36.93
CA LYS A 233 -60.71 7.24 -37.12
C LYS A 233 -61.83 7.74 -36.22
N ARG A 234 -61.51 8.22 -35.02
CA ARG A 234 -62.49 8.82 -34.10
C ARG A 234 -62.96 10.19 -34.58
N GLU A 235 -62.06 11.03 -35.10
CA GLU A 235 -62.48 12.30 -35.69
C GLU A 235 -63.31 12.13 -36.96
N ALA A 236 -62.93 11.21 -37.86
CA ALA A 236 -63.73 10.91 -39.05
C ALA A 236 -65.15 10.43 -38.68
N LYS A 237 -65.30 9.64 -37.61
CA LYS A 237 -66.62 9.23 -37.10
C LYS A 237 -67.41 10.37 -36.46
N ASN A 238 -66.74 11.28 -35.76
CA ASN A 238 -67.40 12.44 -35.14
C ASN A 238 -67.81 13.51 -36.18
N GLN A 239 -67.17 13.57 -37.34
CA GLN A 239 -67.58 14.43 -38.46
C GLN A 239 -68.73 13.83 -39.31
N LEU A 240 -68.94 12.51 -39.23
CA LEU A 240 -70.03 11.80 -39.93
C LEU A 240 -71.27 11.58 -39.05
N SER A 241 -71.29 12.12 -37.83
CA SER A 241 -72.43 12.06 -36.91
C SER A 241 -72.97 13.48 -36.67
N PRO A 242 -73.85 14.01 -37.53
CA PRO A 242 -74.52 15.27 -37.24
C PRO A 242 -75.50 15.06 -36.09
N SER A 243 -75.37 15.88 -35.04
CA SER A 243 -76.51 16.33 -34.23
C SER A 243 -76.89 17.72 -34.70
#